data_AF-A0A6A3NEX1-F1
#
_entry.id   AF-A0A6A3NEX1-F1
#
_cell.length_a   1.000
_cell.length_b   1.000
_cell.length_c   1.000
_cell.angle_alpha   90.00
_cell.angle_beta   90.00
_cell.angle_gamma   90.00
#
_symmetry.space_group_name_H-M   'P 1'
#
loop_
_entity.id
_entity.type
_entity.pdbx_description
1 polymer ?
#
loop_
_entity_poly.entity_id
_entity_poly.type
_entity_poly.pdbx_seq_one_letter_code
_entity_poly.pdbx_strand_id
1 'polypeptide(L)'
;MEFLLSTGRVSSDAFDRALMRSVTSKRPEVVPFLCSKKRASPSAINGAFQASCKREIIKYLYENEDISSAAVIAALKKAAKCGQCPRAPYNADDIAIVKLLHKDDRIPVEVMEEVLMSAASTNESNVVEVLRRDDRISAEVSRAALAMARNVIAWRRSMLGRFERK
;
A
#
# COMPACT_ATOMS: atom_id res chain seq x y z
N MET A 1 -1.01 10.50 -27.25
CA MET A 1 -0.52 9.15 -26.91
C MET A 1 -0.98 8.11 -27.92
N GLU A 2 -2.26 8.13 -28.31
CA GLU A 2 -2.83 7.21 -29.31
C GLU A 2 -2.07 7.18 -30.65
N PHE A 3 -1.76 8.36 -31.21
CA PHE A 3 -0.96 8.47 -32.45
C PHE A 3 0.40 7.75 -32.37
N LEU A 4 1.10 7.83 -31.23
CA LEU A 4 2.41 7.17 -31.10
C LEU A 4 2.25 5.65 -31.08
N LEU A 5 1.21 5.15 -30.40
CA LEU A 5 0.93 3.72 -30.33
C LEU A 5 0.49 3.15 -31.68
N SER A 6 -0.26 3.91 -32.48
CA SER A 6 -0.72 3.48 -33.81
C SER A 6 0.42 3.36 -34.82
N THR A 7 1.59 3.96 -34.58
CA THR A 7 2.75 3.79 -35.47
C THR A 7 3.39 2.40 -35.39
N GLY A 8 3.08 1.59 -34.37
CA GLY A 8 3.74 0.32 -34.10
C GLY A 8 5.22 0.45 -33.66
N ARG A 9 5.77 1.66 -33.61
CA ARG A 9 7.19 1.91 -33.31
C ARG A 9 7.53 1.94 -31.81
N VAL A 10 6.52 1.94 -30.95
CA VAL A 10 6.72 1.89 -29.50
C VAL A 10 7.06 0.45 -29.11
N SER A 11 8.29 0.22 -28.66
CA SER A 11 8.71 -1.10 -28.15
C SER A 11 7.96 -1.45 -26.86
N SER A 12 7.88 -2.75 -26.53
CA SER A 12 7.25 -3.21 -25.29
C SER A 12 7.93 -2.63 -24.05
N ASP A 13 9.27 -2.55 -24.07
CA ASP A 13 10.07 -1.96 -22.99
C ASP A 13 9.82 -0.45 -22.81
N ALA A 14 9.65 0.30 -23.91
CA ALA A 14 9.24 1.70 -23.83
C ALA A 14 7.82 1.86 -23.28
N PHE A 15 6.92 0.94 -23.63
CA PHE A 15 5.54 0.91 -23.12
C PHE A 15 5.50 0.63 -21.61
N ASP A 16 6.22 -0.39 -21.16
CA ASP A 16 6.33 -0.78 -19.75
C ASP A 16 6.90 0.37 -18.90
N ARG A 17 7.95 1.05 -19.39
CA ARG A 17 8.48 2.25 -18.73
C ARG A 17 7.46 3.39 -18.67
N ALA A 18 6.69 3.60 -19.74
CA ALA A 18 5.65 4.63 -19.75
C ALA A 18 4.58 4.35 -18.69
N LEU A 19 4.14 3.09 -18.56
CA LEU A 19 3.22 2.66 -17.50
C LEU A 19 3.82 2.92 -16.11
N MET A 20 5.05 2.45 -15.85
CA MET A 20 5.74 2.65 -14.57
C MET A 20 5.90 4.13 -14.21
N ARG A 21 6.17 4.99 -15.19
CA ARG A 21 6.27 6.43 -14.99
C ARG A 21 4.91 7.06 -14.70
N SER A 22 3.84 6.56 -15.31
CA SER A 22 2.50 7.12 -15.15
C SER A 22 1.92 6.94 -13.74
N VAL A 23 2.15 5.80 -13.09
CA VAL A 23 1.63 5.52 -11.73
C VAL A 23 2.27 6.38 -10.64
N THR A 24 3.48 6.90 -10.88
CA THR A 24 4.18 7.83 -9.96
C THR A 24 4.02 9.29 -10.37
N SER A 25 3.36 9.56 -11.49
CA SER A 25 3.18 10.91 -12.02
C SER A 25 2.05 11.66 -11.30
N LYS A 26 1.97 12.98 -11.51
CA LYS A 26 0.81 13.78 -11.07
C LYS A 26 -0.44 13.56 -11.92
N ARG A 27 -0.36 12.83 -13.04
CA ARG A 27 -1.47 12.60 -13.99
C ARG A 27 -1.79 11.10 -14.11
N PRO A 28 -2.39 10.50 -13.07
CA PRO A 28 -2.68 9.07 -13.02
C PRO A 28 -3.73 8.63 -14.05
N GLU A 29 -4.48 9.56 -14.63
CA GLU A 29 -5.59 9.29 -15.57
C GLU A 29 -5.11 8.59 -16.86
N VAL A 30 -3.80 8.60 -17.11
CA VAL A 30 -3.16 7.91 -18.24
C VAL A 30 -3.05 6.40 -18.01
N VAL A 31 -3.07 5.94 -16.75
CA VAL A 31 -2.89 4.51 -16.42
C VAL A 31 -4.02 3.65 -17.00
N PRO A 32 -5.33 3.97 -16.82
CA PRO A 32 -6.39 3.20 -17.46
C PRO A 32 -6.26 3.13 -18.99
N PHE A 33 -5.84 4.23 -19.63
CA PHE A 33 -5.60 4.26 -21.07
C PHE A 33 -4.46 3.32 -21.49
N LEU A 34 -3.34 3.28 -20.75
CA LEU A 34 -2.23 2.38 -21.06
C LEU A 34 -2.62 0.91 -20.83
N CYS A 35 -3.29 0.62 -19.72
CA CYS A 35 -3.77 -0.72 -19.40
C CYS A 35 -4.78 -1.25 -20.43
N SER A 36 -5.69 -0.41 -20.92
CA SER A 36 -6.70 -0.82 -21.91
C SER A 36 -6.10 -1.27 -23.26
N LYS A 37 -4.86 -0.87 -23.56
CA LYS A 37 -4.17 -1.36 -24.76
C LYS A 37 -3.66 -2.79 -24.63
N LYS A 38 -3.64 -3.38 -23.42
CA LYS A 38 -3.20 -4.75 -23.13
C LYS A 38 -1.82 -5.09 -23.72
N ARG A 39 -0.92 -4.10 -23.70
CA ARG A 39 0.46 -4.22 -24.21
C ARG A 39 1.52 -4.32 -23.12
N ALA A 40 1.18 -3.94 -21.88
CA ALA A 40 2.11 -3.98 -20.78
C ALA A 40 2.43 -5.43 -20.38
N SER A 41 3.68 -5.71 -20.04
CA SER A 41 4.04 -7.02 -19.52
C SER A 41 3.42 -7.26 -18.14
N PRO A 42 3.19 -8.53 -17.73
CA PRO A 42 2.77 -8.85 -16.37
C PRO A 42 3.73 -8.28 -15.31
N SER A 43 5.04 -8.26 -15.59
CA SER A 43 6.04 -7.67 -14.70
C SER A 43 5.84 -6.16 -14.53
N ALA A 44 5.53 -5.44 -15.61
CA ALA A 44 5.28 -4.01 -15.54
C ALA A 44 3.97 -3.68 -14.81
N ILE A 45 2.92 -4.48 -15.02
CA ILE A 45 1.65 -4.34 -14.29
C ILE A 45 1.84 -4.58 -12.79
N ASN A 46 2.50 -5.68 -12.42
CA ASN A 46 2.80 -5.99 -11.01
C ASN A 46 3.72 -4.92 -10.38
N GLY A 47 4.73 -4.45 -11.12
CA GLY A 47 5.59 -3.36 -10.67
C GLY A 47 4.83 -2.04 -10.50
N ALA A 48 3.92 -1.73 -11.41
CA ALA A 48 3.10 -0.51 -11.37
C ALA A 48 2.15 -0.54 -10.17
N PHE A 49 1.55 -1.70 -9.89
CA PHE A 49 0.74 -1.95 -8.70
C PHE A 49 1.53 -1.69 -7.41
N GLN A 50 2.73 -2.27 -7.29
CA GLN A 50 3.59 -2.07 -6.11
C GLN A 50 4.12 -0.62 -5.98
N ALA A 51 4.36 0.04 -7.11
CA ALA A 51 4.93 1.39 -7.14
C ALA A 51 3.89 2.47 -6.79
N SER A 52 2.61 2.27 -7.15
CA SER A 52 1.56 3.23 -6.90
C SER A 52 1.34 3.46 -5.40
N CYS A 53 1.03 4.71 -5.04
CA CYS A 53 0.52 5.11 -3.73
C CYS A 53 -0.90 5.71 -3.82
N LYS A 54 -1.53 5.65 -5.01
CA LYS A 54 -2.84 6.25 -5.26
C LYS A 54 -3.90 5.17 -5.24
N ARG A 55 -4.88 5.32 -4.35
CA ARG A 55 -5.96 4.36 -4.18
C ARG A 55 -6.68 4.05 -5.49
N GLU A 56 -6.97 5.06 -6.30
CA GLU A 56 -7.70 4.90 -7.57
C GLU A 56 -6.95 4.02 -8.57
N ILE A 57 -5.62 4.17 -8.65
CA ILE A 57 -4.78 3.35 -9.52
C ILE A 57 -4.67 1.92 -8.99
N ILE A 58 -4.45 1.76 -7.69
CA ILE A 58 -4.41 0.43 -7.06
C ILE A 58 -5.73 -0.30 -7.31
N LYS A 59 -6.86 0.36 -7.05
CA LYS A 59 -8.19 -0.19 -7.27
C LYS A 59 -8.39 -0.60 -8.73
N TYR A 60 -8.09 0.30 -9.67
CA TYR A 60 -8.23 0.01 -11.10
C TYR A 60 -7.40 -1.22 -11.51
N LEU A 61 -6.12 -1.25 -11.16
CA LEU A 61 -5.24 -2.37 -11.50
C LEU A 61 -5.69 -3.68 -10.83
N TYR A 62 -6.14 -3.61 -9.58
CA TYR A 62 -6.65 -4.77 -8.84
C TYR A 62 -7.90 -5.38 -9.49
N GLU A 63 -8.80 -4.55 -10.01
CA GLU A 63 -10.07 -4.99 -10.61
C GLU A 63 -9.95 -5.39 -12.09
N ASN A 64 -8.93 -4.92 -12.81
CA ASN A 64 -8.87 -5.03 -14.28
C ASN A 64 -7.65 -5.79 -14.82
N GLU A 65 -6.70 -6.15 -13.96
CA GLU A 65 -5.45 -6.80 -14.37
C GLU A 65 -5.13 -8.01 -13.48
N ASP A 66 -4.33 -8.92 -14.01
CA ASP A 66 -3.85 -10.08 -13.26
C ASP A 66 -2.69 -9.69 -12.34
N ILE A 67 -3.01 -9.45 -11.06
CA ILE A 67 -2.06 -9.05 -10.03
C ILE A 67 -1.61 -10.28 -9.25
N SER A 68 -0.30 -10.50 -9.17
CA SER A 68 0.30 -11.59 -8.38
C SER A 68 0.10 -11.36 -6.87
N SER A 69 0.06 -12.46 -6.11
CA SER A 69 0.04 -12.41 -4.63
C SER A 69 1.21 -11.61 -4.05
N ALA A 70 2.41 -11.77 -4.62
CA ALA A 70 3.59 -11.01 -4.24
C ALA A 70 3.39 -9.49 -4.39
N ALA A 71 2.76 -9.05 -5.48
CA ALA A 71 2.46 -7.64 -5.69
C ALA A 71 1.38 -7.11 -4.72
N VAL A 72 0.36 -7.92 -4.42
CA VAL A 72 -0.65 -7.59 -3.38
C VAL A 72 0.01 -7.39 -2.02
N ILE A 73 0.83 -8.35 -1.59
CA ILE A 73 1.54 -8.30 -0.31
C ILE A 73 2.44 -7.07 -0.24
N ALA A 74 3.21 -6.80 -1.29
CA ALA A 74 4.11 -5.66 -1.34
C ALA A 74 3.35 -4.32 -1.29
N ALA A 75 2.21 -4.18 -1.98
CA ALA A 75 1.39 -2.99 -1.93
C ALA A 75 0.73 -2.80 -0.55
N LEU A 76 0.23 -3.87 0.08
CA LEU A 76 -0.30 -3.82 1.45
C LEU A 76 0.78 -3.36 2.43
N LYS A 77 1.94 -4.02 2.43
CA LYS A 77 3.06 -3.66 3.31
C LYS A 77 3.47 -2.20 3.12
N LYS A 78 3.53 -1.73 1.87
CA LYS A 78 3.87 -0.34 1.56
C LYS A 78 2.83 0.66 2.08
N ALA A 79 1.55 0.41 1.84
CA ALA A 79 0.47 1.27 2.32
C ALA A 79 0.40 1.30 3.86
N ALA A 80 0.71 0.18 4.50
CA ALA A 80 0.83 0.08 5.95
C ALA A 80 2.24 0.43 6.48
N LYS A 81 3.12 0.98 5.63
CA LYS A 81 4.49 1.41 5.96
C LYS A 81 5.29 0.37 6.73
N CYS A 82 5.01 -0.90 6.48
CA CYS A 82 5.62 -2.04 7.13
C CYS A 82 7.09 -2.17 6.72
N GLY A 83 7.99 -2.22 7.71
CA GLY A 83 9.43 -2.30 7.49
C GLY A 83 10.06 -1.01 6.92
N GLN A 84 9.33 0.10 6.88
CA GLN A 84 9.86 1.39 6.44
C GLN A 84 9.99 2.33 7.64
N CYS A 85 11.08 3.10 7.71
CA CYS A 85 11.10 4.28 8.57
C CYS A 85 9.98 5.21 8.10
N PRO A 86 9.01 5.59 8.96
CA PRO A 86 7.93 6.47 8.55
C PRO A 86 8.51 7.84 8.17
N ARG A 87 8.78 8.05 6.88
CA ARG A 87 9.27 9.33 6.34
C ARG A 87 8.16 10.37 6.25
N ALA A 88 6.90 9.90 6.24
CA ALA A 88 5.71 10.73 6.14
C ALA A 88 4.55 10.10 6.96
N PRO A 89 3.64 10.93 7.51
CA PRO A 89 2.43 10.45 8.17
C PRO A 89 1.51 9.73 7.19
N TYR A 90 0.61 8.89 7.69
CA TYR A 90 -0.39 8.22 6.86
C TYR A 90 -1.29 9.23 6.18
N ASN A 91 -1.50 9.04 4.89
CA ASN A 91 -2.47 9.80 4.12
C ASN A 91 -3.75 8.96 3.91
N ALA A 92 -4.77 9.58 3.31
CA ALA A 92 -6.04 8.92 3.05
C ALA A 92 -5.94 7.73 2.08
N ASP A 93 -5.02 7.80 1.10
CA ASP A 93 -4.80 6.72 0.15
C ASP A 93 -4.14 5.51 0.83
N ASP A 94 -3.15 5.72 1.70
CA ASP A 94 -2.49 4.66 2.48
C ASP A 94 -3.55 3.82 3.23
N ILE A 95 -4.42 4.49 4.00
CA ILE A 95 -5.47 3.83 4.79
C ILE A 95 -6.47 3.11 3.88
N ALA A 96 -6.84 3.72 2.77
CA ALA A 96 -7.82 3.15 1.87
C ALA A 96 -7.27 1.96 1.07
N ILE A 97 -5.98 1.97 0.72
CA ILE A 97 -5.30 0.83 0.10
C ILE A 97 -5.23 -0.33 1.10
N VAL A 98 -4.90 -0.07 2.38
CA VAL A 98 -4.96 -1.13 3.41
C VAL A 98 -6.38 -1.70 3.51
N LYS A 99 -7.40 -0.86 3.61
CA LYS A 99 -8.80 -1.32 3.65
C LYS A 99 -9.19 -2.17 2.44
N LEU A 100 -8.73 -1.79 1.25
CA LEU A 100 -8.98 -2.53 0.01
C LEU A 100 -8.32 -3.90 0.00
N LEU A 101 -7.02 -3.97 0.35
CA LEU A 101 -6.21 -5.16 0.14
C LEU A 101 -6.23 -6.12 1.32
N HIS A 102 -6.51 -5.65 2.55
CA HIS A 102 -6.34 -6.50 3.73
C HIS A 102 -7.24 -7.74 3.71
N LYS A 103 -8.37 -7.75 3.00
CA LYS A 103 -9.27 -8.92 2.87
C LYS A 103 -8.89 -9.88 1.75
N ASP A 104 -7.77 -9.68 1.08
CA ASP A 104 -7.33 -10.60 0.04
C ASP A 104 -6.83 -11.91 0.67
N ASP A 105 -7.45 -13.02 0.27
CA ASP A 105 -7.14 -14.37 0.76
C ASP A 105 -5.74 -14.85 0.35
N ARG A 106 -5.12 -14.21 -0.65
CA ARG A 106 -3.74 -14.50 -1.07
C ARG A 106 -2.71 -13.99 -0.08
N ILE A 107 -3.13 -13.22 0.93
CA ILE A 107 -2.25 -12.67 1.95
C ILE A 107 -2.16 -13.66 3.13
N PRO A 108 -0.96 -14.19 3.42
CA PRO A 108 -0.76 -15.06 4.57
C PRO A 108 -1.06 -14.35 5.90
N VAL A 109 -1.52 -15.11 6.90
CA VAL A 109 -1.82 -14.57 8.23
C VAL A 109 -0.59 -13.93 8.88
N GLU A 110 0.59 -14.48 8.67
CA GLU A 110 1.85 -13.98 9.22
C GLU A 110 2.17 -12.58 8.69
N VAL A 111 1.84 -12.33 7.41
CA VAL A 111 1.98 -11.00 6.81
C VAL A 111 0.98 -10.02 7.42
N MET A 112 -0.26 -10.45 7.66
CA MET A 112 -1.28 -9.62 8.29
C MET A 112 -0.90 -9.25 9.73
N GLU A 113 -0.37 -10.20 10.50
CA GLU A 113 0.13 -9.99 11.85
C GLU A 113 1.34 -9.03 11.88
N GLU A 114 2.31 -9.21 10.97
CA GLU A 114 3.46 -8.31 10.80
C GLU A 114 2.99 -6.87 10.52
N VAL A 115 2.04 -6.71 9.59
CA VAL A 115 1.50 -5.41 9.20
C VAL A 115 0.77 -4.73 10.36
N LEU A 116 -0.03 -5.48 11.12
CA LEU A 116 -0.72 -4.98 12.32
C LEU A 116 0.28 -4.50 13.39
N MET A 117 1.33 -5.28 13.66
CA MET A 117 2.36 -4.93 14.64
C MET A 117 3.15 -3.68 14.21
N SER A 118 3.44 -3.56 12.91
CA SER A 118 4.08 -2.35 12.38
C SER A 118 3.19 -1.10 12.55
N ALA A 119 1.88 -1.21 12.26
CA ALA A 119 0.95 -0.11 12.47
C ALA A 119 0.81 0.28 13.96
N ALA A 120 0.83 -0.70 14.86
CA ALA A 120 0.78 -0.47 16.30
C ALA A 120 2.03 0.26 16.82
N SER A 121 3.22 -0.13 16.36
CA SER A 121 4.48 0.53 16.76
C SER A 121 4.58 1.99 16.29
N THR A 122 3.90 2.32 15.19
CA THR A 122 3.81 3.70 14.66
C THR A 122 2.65 4.50 15.24
N ASN A 123 1.80 3.86 16.07
CA ASN A 123 0.60 4.41 16.68
C ASN A 123 -0.44 4.91 15.65
N GLU A 124 -0.65 4.13 14.59
CA GLU A 124 -1.55 4.47 13.50
C GLU A 124 -2.90 3.79 13.70
N SER A 125 -3.70 4.44 14.55
CA SER A 125 -4.96 3.89 15.08
C SER A 125 -5.92 3.43 13.99
N ASN A 126 -6.04 4.16 12.88
CA ASN A 126 -6.94 3.79 11.78
C ASN A 126 -6.57 2.44 11.15
N VAL A 127 -5.27 2.18 10.97
CA VAL A 127 -4.78 0.93 10.37
C VAL A 127 -4.90 -0.20 11.39
N VAL A 128 -4.55 0.04 12.65
CA VAL A 128 -4.72 -0.92 13.75
C VAL A 128 -6.19 -1.33 13.91
N GLU A 129 -7.13 -0.38 13.86
CA GLU A 129 -8.57 -0.64 13.97
C GLU A 129 -9.11 -1.49 12.82
N VAL A 130 -8.61 -1.28 11.59
CA VAL A 130 -9.00 -2.07 10.43
C VAL A 130 -8.49 -3.50 10.56
N LEU A 131 -7.18 -3.65 10.82
CA LEU A 131 -6.51 -4.95 10.78
C LEU A 131 -6.87 -5.84 11.98
N ARG A 132 -7.04 -5.27 13.18
CA ARG A 132 -7.34 -6.06 14.38
C ARG A 132 -8.71 -6.74 14.37
N ARG A 133 -9.59 -6.32 13.45
CA ARG A 133 -10.93 -6.88 13.22
C ARG A 133 -10.91 -7.95 12.12
N ASP A 134 -9.76 -8.21 11.53
CA ASP A 134 -9.59 -9.32 10.62
C ASP A 134 -9.65 -10.63 11.41
N ASP A 135 -10.52 -11.52 10.95
CA ASP A 135 -10.84 -12.82 11.53
C ASP A 135 -9.68 -13.81 11.48
N ARG A 136 -8.71 -13.59 10.59
CA ARG A 136 -7.47 -14.39 10.55
C ARG A 136 -6.49 -13.99 11.65
N ILE A 137 -6.61 -12.79 12.21
CA ILE A 137 -5.71 -12.32 13.27
C ILE A 137 -6.10 -12.95 14.61
N SER A 138 -5.12 -13.57 15.26
CA SER A 138 -5.34 -14.14 16.59
C SER A 138 -5.68 -13.06 17.64
N ALA A 139 -6.53 -13.42 18.60
CA ALA A 139 -6.88 -12.52 19.70
C ALA A 139 -5.65 -12.10 20.54
N GLU A 140 -4.61 -12.94 20.57
CA GLU A 140 -3.34 -12.64 21.23
C GLU A 140 -2.58 -11.52 20.52
N VAL A 141 -2.36 -11.65 19.21
CA VAL A 141 -1.68 -10.60 18.42
C VAL A 141 -2.47 -9.30 18.43
N SER A 142 -3.80 -9.37 18.35
CA SER A 142 -4.67 -8.19 18.50
C SER A 142 -4.47 -7.48 19.85
N ARG A 143 -4.40 -8.22 20.95
CA ARG A 143 -4.12 -7.67 22.29
C ARG A 143 -2.71 -7.08 22.39
N ALA A 144 -1.71 -7.76 21.83
CA ALA A 144 -0.32 -7.29 21.82
C ALA A 144 -0.17 -5.96 21.05
N ALA A 145 -0.80 -5.85 19.88
CA ALA A 145 -0.82 -4.64 19.08
C ALA A 145 -1.44 -3.45 19.85
N LEU A 146 -2.58 -3.67 20.53
CA LEU A 146 -3.21 -2.63 21.35
C LEU A 146 -2.33 -2.18 22.52
N ALA A 147 -1.68 -3.13 23.22
CA ALA A 147 -0.75 -2.81 24.29
C ALA A 147 0.44 -1.97 23.78
N MET A 148 0.98 -2.34 22.62
CA MET A 148 2.08 -1.61 21.98
C MET A 148 1.69 -0.17 21.63
N ALA A 149 0.55 0.04 20.97
CA ALA A 149 0.07 1.37 20.63
C ALA A 149 -0.11 2.26 21.87
N ARG A 150 -0.66 1.71 22.96
CA ARG A 150 -0.80 2.42 24.24
C ARG A 150 0.54 2.84 24.84
N ASN A 151 1.55 1.97 24.78
CA ASN A 151 2.89 2.26 25.29
C ASN A 151 3.56 3.40 24.51
N VAL A 152 3.38 3.45 23.18
CA VAL A 152 3.89 4.54 22.35
C VAL A 152 3.26 5.87 22.73
N ILE A 153 1.95 5.92 22.97
CA ILE A 153 1.24 7.12 23.43
C ILE A 153 1.76 7.57 24.81
N ALA A 154 1.90 6.64 25.76
CA ALA A 154 2.38 6.94 27.10
C ALA A 154 3.80 7.51 27.09
N TRP A 155 4.70 6.93 26.28
CA TRP A 155 6.07 7.42 26.10
C TRP A 155 6.11 8.84 25.53
N ARG A 156 5.32 9.10 24.47
CA ARG A 156 5.23 10.45 23.86
C ARG A 156 4.75 11.50 24.88
N ARG A 157 3.74 11.16 25.70
CA ARG A 157 3.22 12.06 26.75
C ARG A 157 4.25 12.36 27.84
N SER A 158 5.02 11.35 28.28
CA SER A 158 6.10 11.52 29.27
C SER A 158 7.26 12.39 28.77
N MET A 159 7.57 12.30 27.47
CA MET A 159 8.58 13.14 26.83
C MET A 159 8.13 14.61 26.78
N LEU A 160 6.90 14.89 26.32
CA LEU A 160 6.39 16.25 26.22
C LEU A 160 6.28 16.94 27.59
N GLY A 161 5.76 16.24 28.61
CA GLY A 161 5.71 16.76 29.98
C GLY A 161 7.06 16.91 30.69
N ARG A 162 8.17 16.45 30.08
CA ARG A 162 9.55 16.75 30.52
C ARG A 162 10.14 17.99 29.82
N PHE A 163 9.63 18.36 28.65
CA PHE A 163 10.06 19.57 27.93
C PHE A 163 9.34 20.84 28.41
N GLU A 164 8.10 20.73 28.89
CA GLU A 164 7.33 21.87 29.42
C GLU A 164 7.70 22.26 30.87
N ARG A 165 8.63 21.53 31.53
CA ARG A 165 9.08 21.77 32.90
C ARG A 165 10.53 22.30 32.99
N LYS A 166 11.03 22.92 31.93
CA LYS A 166 12.29 23.68 31.90
C LYS A 166 12.00 25.11 31.46
#